data_AF-A0A2G5WVH9-F1
#
_entry.id   AF-A0A2G5WVH9-F1
#
_cell.length_a   1.000
_cell.length_b   1.000
_cell.length_c   1.000
_cell.angle_alpha   90.00
_cell.angle_beta   90.00
_cell.angle_gamma   90.00
#
_symmetry.space_group_name_H-M   'P 1'
#
loop_
_entity.id
_entity.type
_entity.pdbx_description
1 polymer ?
#
loop_
_entity_poly.entity_id
_entity_poly.type
_entity_poly.pdbx_seq_one_letter_code
_entity_poly.pdbx_strand_id
1 'polypeptide(L)'
;MKPMQYKISLSLGVLLLVISAIFAQQAYAGDGFLSNFKKFSKHTYAGPFDISKHNRKDAKEKLVNNFLELEQNLSVQLIVQDLQVDVPADVVSFDPDATLNEAKSGVDNSLIANVSREGLRTVMKKNFNSLSFSEEDVEKIAAQLEVQLRSGIMPQQVYIASFIPEVYEQKQVIASATYEVDELAKGLRLVMEDLNGLEIQPNSTFSFREYLSGKESASATDLQMTIMASLLYKAALQTNWVIDERNISSELPVGVEPGFEAAINRKLDLDFLFTNPNQTVFTIRTDWTGSQLALSVEGLPFVHRYDTEVEKITKYDPKTVIRYSAFVNAGAVEVVDTGKKGMEVAVKRNILLNGSLEEIEDVSIDFYAPKPIIERHSLKKVVEKVPTSDVDSNSSHTDGNSSGNGSTDKPSNSSNGNGSSTSNGGGSGTTGSSSSNGTNSGGSGNGNSSSNSNGSNGKDDVKYDYDKGGNLIKVDKNGNPID
;
A
#
# COMPACT_ATOMS: atom_id res chain seq x y z
N MET A 1 -69.27 37.41 69.07
CA MET A 1 -69.35 36.59 67.83
C MET A 1 -68.98 35.13 68.12
N LYS A 2 -69.03 34.23 67.13
CA LYS A 2 -69.09 32.76 67.34
C LYS A 2 -67.72 32.12 67.64
N PRO A 3 -67.56 31.33 68.73
CA PRO A 3 -66.31 30.62 69.02
C PRO A 3 -65.98 29.51 68.00
N MET A 4 -66.97 29.07 67.21
CA MET A 4 -66.79 28.11 66.12
C MET A 4 -65.84 28.62 65.03
N GLN A 5 -65.83 29.93 64.75
CA GLN A 5 -64.94 30.48 63.72
C GLN A 5 -63.47 30.52 64.17
N TYR A 6 -63.21 30.72 65.47
CA TYR A 6 -61.85 30.68 66.02
C TYR A 6 -61.21 29.29 65.90
N LYS A 7 -62.00 28.22 66.07
CA LYS A 7 -61.56 26.84 65.83
C LYS A 7 -61.20 26.59 64.36
N ILE A 8 -62.01 27.12 63.43
CA ILE A 8 -61.77 26.98 61.98
C ILE A 8 -60.51 27.76 61.54
N SER A 9 -60.32 29.00 62.02
CA SER A 9 -59.10 29.77 61.73
C SER A 9 -57.85 29.12 62.33
N LEU A 10 -57.97 28.54 63.53
CA LEU A 10 -56.85 27.82 64.16
C LEU A 10 -56.49 26.54 63.37
N SER A 11 -57.46 25.73 62.97
CA SER A 11 -57.20 24.54 62.15
C SER A 11 -56.63 24.90 60.77
N LEU A 12 -57.12 25.98 60.15
CA LEU A 12 -56.59 26.45 58.86
C LEU A 12 -55.16 26.98 59.00
N GLY A 13 -54.86 27.73 60.07
CA GLY A 13 -53.50 28.20 60.36
C GLY A 13 -52.52 27.08 60.66
N VAL A 14 -52.93 26.04 61.40
CA VAL A 14 -52.12 24.83 61.62
C VAL A 14 -51.90 24.06 60.33
N LEU A 15 -52.92 23.92 59.47
CA LEU A 15 -52.77 23.28 58.15
C LEU A 15 -51.79 24.06 57.26
N LEU A 16 -51.90 25.40 57.23
CA LEU A 16 -50.97 26.26 56.49
C LEU A 16 -49.54 26.16 57.05
N LEU A 17 -49.36 26.06 58.36
CA LEU A 17 -48.06 25.82 58.99
C LEU A 17 -47.47 24.47 58.59
N VAL A 18 -48.25 23.38 58.67
CA VAL A 18 -47.80 22.03 58.26
C VAL A 18 -47.41 22.00 56.77
N ILE A 19 -48.23 22.60 55.89
CA ILE A 19 -47.91 22.76 54.47
C ILE A 19 -46.62 23.56 54.29
N SER A 20 -46.46 24.69 54.99
CA SER A 20 -45.26 25.52 54.91
C SER A 20 -44.01 24.81 55.45
N ALA A 21 -44.14 23.94 56.46
CA ALA A 21 -43.04 23.14 56.99
C ALA A 21 -42.59 22.05 56.01
N ILE A 22 -43.53 21.38 55.33
CA ILE A 22 -43.23 20.43 54.25
C ILE A 22 -42.51 21.14 53.11
N PHE A 23 -43.01 22.30 52.65
CA PHE A 23 -42.35 23.11 51.63
C PHE A 23 -40.98 23.65 52.08
N ALA A 24 -40.79 24.01 53.35
CA ALA A 24 -39.52 24.49 53.87
C ALA A 24 -38.46 23.38 53.93
N GLN A 25 -38.82 22.17 54.37
CA GLN A 25 -37.90 21.02 54.33
C GLN A 25 -37.54 20.63 52.89
N GLN A 26 -38.52 20.66 51.98
CA GLN A 26 -38.31 20.49 50.54
C GLN A 26 -37.54 21.65 49.88
N ALA A 27 -37.37 22.80 50.54
CA ALA A 27 -36.56 23.92 50.02
C ALA A 27 -35.13 23.93 50.58
N TYR A 28 -34.90 23.32 51.75
CA TYR A 28 -33.56 23.17 52.36
C TYR A 28 -32.80 21.94 51.84
N ALA A 29 -33.50 20.89 51.44
CA ALA A 29 -32.95 19.94 50.46
C ALA A 29 -33.00 20.60 49.08
N GLY A 30 -31.85 20.83 48.45
CA GLY A 30 -31.71 21.70 47.27
C GLY A 30 -32.35 21.22 45.96
N ASP A 31 -33.15 20.15 45.97
CA ASP A 31 -33.79 19.54 44.79
C ASP A 31 -35.29 19.25 45.00
N GLY A 32 -35.96 20.05 45.83
CA GLY A 32 -37.42 19.98 45.94
C GLY A 32 -38.17 20.41 44.67
N PHE A 33 -39.40 19.93 44.55
CA PHE A 33 -40.42 20.11 43.49
C PHE A 33 -40.33 21.32 42.54
N LEU A 34 -39.87 22.49 43.02
CA LEU A 34 -39.68 23.70 42.22
C LEU A 34 -38.51 23.61 41.23
N SER A 35 -37.51 22.74 41.44
CA SER A 35 -36.40 22.52 40.50
C SER A 35 -36.89 22.13 39.10
N ASN A 36 -37.91 21.28 39.04
CA ASN A 36 -38.56 20.83 37.81
C ASN A 36 -39.33 21.91 37.03
N PHE A 37 -39.60 23.07 37.64
CA PHE A 37 -40.22 24.22 36.95
C PHE A 37 -39.19 25.28 36.54
N LYS A 38 -37.97 25.22 37.08
CA LYS A 38 -36.88 26.13 36.70
C LYS A 38 -36.36 25.75 35.31
N LYS A 39 -36.37 26.72 34.40
CA LYS A 39 -35.80 26.56 33.05
C LYS A 39 -34.31 26.87 33.06
N PHE A 40 -33.54 26.11 32.28
CA PHE A 40 -32.14 26.44 31.98
C PHE A 40 -32.07 27.78 31.22
N SER A 41 -31.03 28.57 31.48
CA SER A 41 -30.78 29.83 30.79
C SER A 41 -30.41 29.62 29.32
N LYS A 42 -30.30 30.72 28.55
CA LYS A 42 -29.65 30.67 27.23
C LYS A 42 -28.22 30.16 27.36
N HIS A 43 -27.69 29.56 26.29
CA HIS A 43 -26.34 28.99 26.24
C HIS A 43 -26.12 27.93 27.33
N THR A 44 -27.05 26.98 27.43
CA THR A 44 -26.88 25.78 28.26
C THR A 44 -26.91 24.56 27.35
N TYR A 45 -25.80 23.85 27.27
CA TYR A 45 -25.64 22.65 26.44
C TYR A 45 -25.27 21.44 27.28
N ALA A 46 -25.55 20.24 26.76
CA ALA A 46 -24.97 18.99 27.22
C ALA A 46 -24.33 18.30 26.01
N GLY A 47 -23.00 18.21 25.98
CA GLY A 47 -22.26 17.91 24.74
C GLY A 47 -22.70 18.85 23.60
N PRO A 48 -23.01 18.35 22.39
CA PRO A 48 -23.52 19.18 21.29
C PRO A 48 -25.00 19.62 21.46
N PHE A 49 -25.71 19.16 22.49
CA PHE A 49 -27.17 19.26 22.58
C PHE A 49 -27.65 20.49 23.38
N ASP A 50 -28.33 21.42 22.71
CA ASP A 50 -28.93 22.61 23.37
C ASP A 50 -30.09 22.20 24.31
N ILE A 51 -29.93 22.45 25.62
CA ILE A 51 -30.97 22.30 26.64
C ILE A 51 -31.49 23.66 27.15
N SER A 52 -31.04 24.78 26.57
CA SER A 52 -31.48 26.13 26.92
C SER A 52 -33.00 26.28 26.91
N LYS A 53 -33.56 27.06 27.84
CA LYS A 53 -35.00 27.38 27.97
C LYS A 53 -35.93 26.19 28.27
N HIS A 54 -35.44 24.97 28.29
CA HIS A 54 -36.17 23.77 28.73
C HIS A 54 -36.15 23.69 30.26
N ASN A 55 -37.17 23.09 30.88
CA ASN A 55 -37.06 22.67 32.29
C ASN A 55 -36.36 21.29 32.37
N ARG A 56 -36.03 20.79 33.57
CA ARG A 56 -35.33 19.49 33.71
C ARG A 56 -36.09 18.31 33.07
N LYS A 57 -37.43 18.28 33.12
CA LYS A 57 -38.23 17.24 32.46
C LYS A 57 -38.20 17.37 30.94
N ASP A 58 -38.47 18.57 30.40
CA ASP A 58 -38.46 18.80 28.94
C ASP A 58 -37.06 18.52 28.36
N ALA A 59 -36.00 18.88 29.10
CA ALA A 59 -34.62 18.63 28.72
C ALA A 59 -34.29 17.12 28.74
N LYS A 60 -34.80 16.37 29.73
CA LYS A 60 -34.63 14.91 29.78
C LYS A 60 -35.27 14.22 28.59
N GLU A 61 -36.52 14.57 28.26
CA GLU A 61 -37.24 14.02 27.11
C GLU A 61 -36.50 14.30 25.79
N LYS A 62 -35.88 15.49 25.67
CA LYS A 62 -35.00 15.81 24.54
C LYS A 62 -33.70 14.98 24.55
N LEU A 63 -33.00 14.89 25.68
CA LEU A 63 -31.73 14.16 25.76
C LEU A 63 -31.90 12.66 25.53
N VAL A 64 -32.99 12.04 26.01
CA VAL A 64 -33.30 10.62 25.72
C VAL A 64 -33.34 10.36 24.21
N ASN A 65 -34.05 11.18 23.44
CA ASN A 65 -34.13 11.02 21.99
C ASN A 65 -32.78 11.28 21.30
N ASN A 66 -32.06 12.34 21.73
CA ASN A 66 -30.74 12.67 21.19
C ASN A 66 -29.68 11.60 21.49
N PHE A 67 -29.75 10.94 22.66
CA PHE A 67 -28.81 9.90 23.06
C PHE A 67 -29.08 8.60 22.29
N LEU A 68 -30.35 8.24 22.06
CA LEU A 68 -30.71 7.12 21.18
C LEU A 68 -30.20 7.33 19.74
N GLU A 69 -30.19 8.56 19.23
CA GLU A 69 -29.59 8.91 17.93
C GLU A 69 -28.05 8.82 17.96
N LEU A 70 -27.41 9.27 19.04
CA LEU A 70 -25.95 9.19 19.24
C LEU A 70 -25.45 7.73 19.42
N GLU A 71 -26.23 6.88 20.07
CA GLU A 71 -25.98 5.45 20.25
C GLU A 71 -26.18 4.68 18.93
N GLN A 72 -27.21 5.00 18.15
CA GLN A 72 -27.42 4.40 16.82
C GLN A 72 -26.35 4.80 15.80
N ASN A 73 -25.76 5.98 15.94
CA ASN A 73 -24.69 6.49 15.08
C ASN A 73 -23.33 6.53 15.81
N LEU A 74 -23.11 5.60 16.77
CA LEU A 74 -21.88 5.52 17.54
C LEU A 74 -20.68 5.27 16.63
N SER A 75 -19.74 6.22 16.60
CA SER A 75 -18.52 6.12 15.80
C SER A 75 -17.30 6.25 16.72
N VAL A 76 -16.97 5.14 17.39
CA VAL A 76 -15.87 5.02 18.35
C VAL A 76 -15.02 3.83 17.94
N GLN A 77 -13.73 4.04 17.71
CA GLN A 77 -12.81 3.02 17.21
C GLN A 77 -11.73 2.71 18.24
N LEU A 78 -11.63 1.44 18.64
CA LEU A 78 -10.49 0.93 19.38
C LEU A 78 -9.35 0.64 18.39
N ILE A 79 -8.17 1.19 18.63
CA ILE A 79 -7.02 1.05 17.74
C ILE A 79 -5.87 0.36 18.47
N VAL A 80 -5.36 -0.71 17.85
CA VAL A 80 -4.17 -1.45 18.28
C VAL A 80 -3.31 -1.72 17.05
N GLN A 81 -2.14 -1.08 16.98
CA GLN A 81 -1.22 -1.13 15.84
C GLN A 81 -1.93 -0.87 14.51
N ASP A 82 -2.11 -1.93 13.74
CA ASP A 82 -2.60 -2.06 12.38
C ASP A 82 -4.11 -2.38 12.27
N LEU A 83 -4.76 -2.76 13.38
CA LEU A 83 -6.20 -3.03 13.39
C LEU A 83 -6.98 -1.91 14.11
N GLN A 84 -8.07 -1.48 13.46
CA GLN A 84 -9.07 -0.57 13.98
C GLN A 84 -10.39 -1.34 14.12
N VAL A 85 -11.06 -1.20 15.28
CA VAL A 85 -12.26 -1.96 15.62
C VAL A 85 -13.34 -1.02 16.12
N ASP A 86 -14.45 -0.90 15.37
CA ASP A 86 -15.61 -0.14 15.83
C ASP A 86 -16.19 -0.76 17.12
N VAL A 87 -16.47 0.08 18.11
CA VAL A 87 -17.18 -0.30 19.34
C VAL A 87 -18.66 -0.48 19.01
N PRO A 88 -19.27 -1.66 19.23
CA PRO A 88 -20.70 -1.87 18.98
C PRO A 88 -21.57 -0.98 19.88
N ALA A 89 -22.70 -0.54 19.34
CA ALA A 89 -23.61 0.39 20.00
C ALA A 89 -24.11 -0.08 21.38
N ASP A 90 -24.28 -1.39 21.59
CA ASP A 90 -24.72 -1.98 22.87
C ASP A 90 -23.62 -2.00 23.96
N VAL A 91 -22.38 -1.62 23.62
CA VAL A 91 -21.27 -1.46 24.58
C VAL A 91 -21.29 -0.08 25.25
N VAL A 92 -21.97 0.91 24.69
CA VAL A 92 -22.01 2.30 25.20
C VAL A 92 -23.45 2.74 25.47
N SER A 93 -23.69 3.43 26.58
CA SER A 93 -24.97 4.08 26.84
C SER A 93 -24.78 5.43 27.53
N PHE A 94 -25.63 6.41 27.25
CA PHE A 94 -25.56 7.73 27.87
C PHE A 94 -26.68 7.93 28.90
N ASP A 95 -26.35 8.45 30.08
CA ASP A 95 -27.31 8.66 31.17
C ASP A 95 -27.84 10.11 31.15
N PRO A 96 -29.11 10.34 30.76
CA PRO A 96 -29.70 11.67 30.71
C PRO A 96 -30.08 12.21 32.11
N ASP A 97 -30.29 11.35 33.12
CA ASP A 97 -30.54 11.78 34.49
C ASP A 97 -29.23 12.26 35.14
N ALA A 98 -28.16 11.47 35.07
CA ALA A 98 -26.85 11.86 35.59
C ALA A 98 -26.33 13.13 34.89
N THR A 99 -26.42 13.18 33.55
CA THR A 99 -26.07 14.37 32.75
C THR A 99 -26.83 15.62 33.24
N LEU A 100 -28.14 15.53 33.45
CA LEU A 100 -28.94 16.68 33.90
C LEU A 100 -28.76 17.01 35.38
N ASN A 101 -28.37 16.05 36.21
CA ASN A 101 -28.08 16.24 37.62
C ASN A 101 -26.81 17.08 37.80
N GLU A 102 -25.76 16.81 37.03
CA GLU A 102 -24.52 17.61 37.02
C GLU A 102 -24.63 18.92 36.21
N ALA A 103 -25.59 19.01 35.28
CA ALA A 103 -25.75 20.15 34.38
C ALA A 103 -25.98 21.50 35.09
N LYS A 104 -25.07 22.44 34.85
CA LYS A 104 -25.09 23.83 35.30
C LYS A 104 -25.68 24.73 34.21
N SER A 105 -26.49 25.69 34.64
CA SER A 105 -27.19 26.61 33.74
C SER A 105 -26.26 27.69 33.18
N GLY A 106 -26.29 27.90 31.86
CA GLY A 106 -25.55 28.99 31.18
C GLY A 106 -24.10 28.68 30.84
N VAL A 107 -23.75 27.38 30.82
CA VAL A 107 -22.46 26.84 30.39
C VAL A 107 -22.67 25.57 29.56
N ASP A 108 -21.62 25.13 28.89
CA ASP A 108 -21.55 23.81 28.28
C ASP A 108 -21.27 22.76 29.36
N ASN A 109 -21.98 21.62 29.30
CA ASN A 109 -21.86 20.53 30.27
C ASN A 109 -21.42 19.24 29.57
N SER A 110 -20.68 18.40 30.28
CA SER A 110 -20.34 17.07 29.82
C SER A 110 -21.56 16.15 29.76
N LEU A 111 -21.56 15.23 28.80
CA LEU A 111 -22.40 14.02 28.87
C LEU A 111 -21.85 13.06 29.93
N ILE A 112 -22.72 12.28 30.55
CA ILE A 112 -22.33 11.10 31.33
C ILE A 112 -22.56 9.86 30.45
N ALA A 113 -21.47 9.20 30.07
CA ALA A 113 -21.48 7.92 29.35
C ALA A 113 -21.13 6.79 30.31
N ASN A 114 -21.69 5.61 30.07
CA ASN A 114 -21.37 4.35 30.74
C ASN A 114 -20.93 3.33 29.69
N VAL A 115 -19.81 2.66 29.94
CA VAL A 115 -19.25 1.63 29.04
C VAL A 115 -19.41 0.24 29.67
N SER A 116 -19.99 -0.69 28.93
CA SER A 116 -20.16 -2.08 29.35
C SER A 116 -18.82 -2.79 29.38
N ARG A 117 -18.29 -3.06 30.58
CA ARG A 117 -17.04 -3.84 30.76
C ARG A 117 -17.15 -5.23 30.14
N GLU A 118 -18.35 -5.84 30.13
CA GLU A 118 -18.60 -7.14 29.49
C GLU A 118 -18.63 -7.06 27.96
N GLY A 119 -19.30 -6.04 27.41
CA GLY A 119 -19.28 -5.75 25.98
C GLY A 119 -17.85 -5.48 25.48
N LEU A 120 -17.13 -4.58 26.17
CA LEU A 120 -15.76 -4.20 25.85
C LEU A 120 -14.80 -5.41 25.93
N ARG A 121 -14.84 -6.21 27.00
CA ARG A 121 -14.05 -7.46 27.10
C ARG A 121 -14.34 -8.42 25.94
N THR A 122 -15.59 -8.49 25.49
CA THR A 122 -16.01 -9.33 24.36
C THR A 122 -15.45 -8.81 23.03
N VAL A 123 -15.52 -7.50 22.78
CA VAL A 123 -14.91 -6.84 21.61
C VAL A 123 -13.41 -7.06 21.59
N MET A 124 -12.71 -6.82 22.70
CA MET A 124 -11.26 -6.97 22.78
C MET A 124 -10.83 -8.43 22.56
N LYS A 125 -11.45 -9.38 23.26
CA LYS A 125 -11.12 -10.81 23.13
C LYS A 125 -11.43 -11.38 21.73
N LYS A 126 -12.44 -10.85 21.03
CA LYS A 126 -12.80 -11.28 19.68
C LYS A 126 -11.77 -10.82 18.65
N ASN A 127 -11.34 -9.56 18.71
CA ASN A 127 -10.62 -8.92 17.61
C ASN A 127 -9.10 -8.74 17.88
N PHE A 128 -8.66 -8.68 19.13
CA PHE A 128 -7.25 -8.49 19.53
C PHE A 128 -6.69 -9.73 20.25
N ASN A 129 -6.98 -10.94 19.74
CA ASN A 129 -6.69 -12.19 20.45
C ASN A 129 -5.20 -12.57 20.54
N SER A 130 -4.32 -11.90 19.78
CA SER A 130 -2.87 -12.01 19.87
C SER A 130 -2.30 -11.35 21.13
N LEU A 131 -3.11 -10.55 21.84
CA LEU A 131 -2.72 -9.80 23.03
C LEU A 131 -3.51 -10.26 24.26
N SER A 132 -2.84 -10.21 25.41
CA SER A 132 -3.43 -10.47 26.72
C SER A 132 -3.87 -9.16 27.38
N PHE A 133 -5.16 -9.07 27.73
CA PHE A 133 -5.71 -7.97 28.51
C PHE A 133 -6.26 -8.51 29.83
N SER A 134 -5.93 -7.86 30.94
CA SER A 134 -6.45 -8.17 32.26
C SER A 134 -7.79 -7.48 32.53
N GLU A 135 -8.42 -7.80 33.66
CA GLU A 135 -9.63 -7.10 34.11
C GLU A 135 -9.36 -5.64 34.51
N GLU A 136 -8.13 -5.32 34.95
CA GLU A 136 -7.72 -3.94 35.23
C GLU A 136 -7.58 -3.13 33.93
N ASP A 137 -7.13 -3.78 32.85
CA ASP A 137 -6.97 -3.18 31.52
C ASP A 137 -8.32 -2.85 30.87
N VAL A 138 -9.29 -3.76 30.99
CA VAL A 138 -10.67 -3.52 30.54
C VAL A 138 -11.30 -2.35 31.32
N GLU A 139 -11.05 -2.24 32.62
CA GLU A 139 -11.54 -1.11 33.44
C GLU A 139 -10.86 0.22 33.07
N LYS A 140 -9.52 0.22 32.89
CA LYS A 140 -8.76 1.39 32.42
C LYS A 140 -9.31 1.91 31.09
N ILE A 141 -9.50 1.03 30.10
CA ILE A 141 -10.02 1.40 28.79
C ILE A 141 -11.46 1.90 28.92
N ALA A 142 -12.35 1.18 29.64
CA ALA A 142 -13.74 1.58 29.83
C ALA A 142 -13.85 3.00 30.42
N ALA A 143 -13.14 3.27 31.52
CA ALA A 143 -13.14 4.58 32.17
C ALA A 143 -12.59 5.70 31.27
N GLN A 144 -11.68 5.40 30.34
CA GLN A 144 -11.12 6.38 29.39
C GLN A 144 -12.07 6.67 28.22
N LEU A 145 -12.79 5.67 27.70
CA LEU A 145 -13.92 5.91 26.80
C LEU A 145 -14.99 6.77 27.50
N GLU A 146 -15.36 6.44 28.74
CA GLU A 146 -16.31 7.24 29.54
C GLU A 146 -15.88 8.69 29.77
N VAL A 147 -14.57 8.99 29.67
CA VAL A 147 -14.01 10.35 29.70
C VAL A 147 -14.04 11.02 28.34
N GLN A 148 -13.66 10.34 27.24
CA GLN A 148 -13.69 10.92 25.89
C GLN A 148 -15.11 11.22 25.39
N LEU A 149 -16.05 10.31 25.69
CA LEU A 149 -17.45 10.39 25.30
C LEU A 149 -18.22 11.56 25.97
N ARG A 150 -17.64 12.17 27.02
CA ARG A 150 -18.19 13.36 27.69
C ARG A 150 -18.43 14.56 26.76
N SER A 151 -17.72 14.60 25.64
CA SER A 151 -17.89 15.63 24.61
C SER A 151 -19.21 15.48 23.83
N GLY A 152 -19.71 14.24 23.65
CA GLY A 152 -20.75 13.92 22.68
C GLY A 152 -20.37 14.18 21.22
N ILE A 153 -19.09 14.39 20.92
CA ILE A 153 -18.56 14.65 19.57
C ILE A 153 -18.02 13.34 19.00
N MET A 154 -18.30 13.08 17.72
CA MET A 154 -17.88 11.89 16.97
C MET A 154 -17.21 12.31 15.64
N PRO A 155 -16.33 11.50 15.05
CA PRO A 155 -15.85 10.19 15.54
C PRO A 155 -14.86 10.33 16.71
N GLN A 156 -14.62 9.22 17.42
CA GLN A 156 -13.58 9.09 18.44
C GLN A 156 -12.62 7.95 18.09
N GLN A 157 -11.32 8.18 18.21
CA GLN A 157 -10.28 7.18 17.99
C GLN A 157 -9.51 6.93 19.28
N VAL A 158 -9.47 5.67 19.70
CA VAL A 158 -9.08 5.22 21.03
C VAL A 158 -7.90 4.27 20.92
N TYR A 159 -6.70 4.83 20.86
CA TYR A 159 -5.45 4.09 20.86
C TYR A 159 -5.27 3.42 22.23
N ILE A 160 -5.56 2.11 22.34
CA ILE A 160 -5.56 1.37 23.63
C ILE A 160 -4.20 1.49 24.34
N ALA A 161 -3.15 1.30 23.56
CA ALA A 161 -1.85 1.98 23.60
C ALA A 161 -1.63 3.02 24.73
N SER A 162 -2.36 4.13 24.67
CA SER A 162 -2.14 5.32 25.49
C SER A 162 -2.62 5.18 26.94
N PHE A 163 -3.32 4.07 27.25
CA PHE A 163 -3.94 3.82 28.55
C PHE A 163 -3.34 2.60 29.26
N ILE A 164 -2.63 1.73 28.53
CA ILE A 164 -1.93 0.55 29.08
C ILE A 164 -0.55 0.42 28.40
N PRO A 165 0.46 1.19 28.83
CA PRO A 165 1.83 1.08 28.31
C PRO A 165 2.43 -0.32 28.46
N GLU A 166 1.98 -1.09 29.45
CA GLU A 166 2.45 -2.46 29.75
C GLU A 166 2.13 -3.45 28.62
N VAL A 167 1.12 -3.19 27.78
CA VAL A 167 0.89 -3.96 26.54
C VAL A 167 2.09 -3.81 25.60
N TYR A 168 2.62 -2.59 25.46
CA TYR A 168 3.76 -2.28 24.59
C TYR A 168 5.12 -2.77 25.09
N GLU A 169 5.23 -3.25 26.34
CA GLU A 169 6.43 -3.93 26.81
C GLU A 169 6.56 -5.36 26.26
N GLN A 170 5.51 -5.91 25.63
CA GLN A 170 5.51 -7.22 24.97
C GLN A 170 6.26 -7.21 23.62
N LYS A 171 7.54 -6.78 23.63
CA LYS A 171 8.40 -6.80 22.44
C LYS A 171 8.66 -8.25 21.98
N GLN A 172 8.39 -8.51 20.70
CA GLN A 172 8.63 -9.76 20.00
C GLN A 172 9.37 -9.48 18.68
N VAL A 173 10.00 -10.49 18.08
CA VAL A 173 10.46 -10.41 16.69
C VAL A 173 9.24 -10.57 15.78
N ILE A 174 8.90 -9.53 15.03
CA ILE A 174 7.68 -9.46 14.21
C ILE A 174 7.94 -9.68 12.72
N ALA A 175 9.16 -9.40 12.27
CA ALA A 175 9.61 -9.55 10.89
C ALA A 175 11.10 -9.90 10.86
N SER A 176 11.56 -10.62 9.82
CA SER A 176 12.98 -10.94 9.64
C SER A 176 13.38 -11.22 8.19
N ALA A 177 14.64 -10.94 7.86
CA ALA A 177 15.24 -11.21 6.56
C ALA A 177 16.69 -11.72 6.74
N THR A 178 17.14 -12.56 5.82
CA THR A 178 18.49 -13.14 5.83
C THR A 178 19.17 -13.05 4.47
N TYR A 179 20.50 -12.99 4.49
CA TYR A 179 21.37 -12.94 3.31
C TYR A 179 22.60 -13.82 3.58
N GLU A 180 22.83 -14.81 2.72
CA GLU A 180 23.95 -15.76 2.87
C GLU A 180 25.28 -15.08 2.50
N VAL A 181 26.25 -15.09 3.43
CA VAL A 181 27.57 -14.48 3.26
C VAL A 181 28.62 -15.07 4.20
N ASP A 182 29.60 -15.77 3.61
CA ASP A 182 30.74 -16.41 4.31
C ASP A 182 31.78 -15.41 4.86
N GLU A 183 31.88 -14.21 4.29
CA GLU A 183 32.81 -13.16 4.76
C GLU A 183 32.16 -11.77 4.75
N LEU A 184 31.96 -11.21 5.94
CA LEU A 184 31.32 -9.90 6.12
C LEU A 184 32.29 -8.74 5.84
N ALA A 185 32.38 -8.33 4.56
CA ALA A 185 33.23 -7.23 4.11
C ALA A 185 33.00 -5.93 4.92
N LYS A 186 34.08 -5.20 5.25
CA LYS A 186 34.08 -4.10 6.24
C LYS A 186 32.92 -3.09 6.09
N GLY A 187 32.62 -2.65 4.88
CA GLY A 187 31.53 -1.68 4.65
C GLY A 187 30.15 -2.23 5.05
N LEU A 188 29.85 -3.50 4.70
CA LEU A 188 28.60 -4.17 5.10
C LEU A 188 28.56 -4.39 6.62
N ARG A 189 29.70 -4.73 7.24
CA ARG A 189 29.83 -4.80 8.71
C ARG A 189 29.53 -3.47 9.40
N LEU A 190 30.08 -2.35 8.91
CA LEU A 190 29.83 -1.03 9.52
C LEU A 190 28.36 -0.61 9.42
N VAL A 191 27.69 -0.89 8.30
CA VAL A 191 26.25 -0.61 8.14
C VAL A 191 25.42 -1.51 9.07
N MET A 192 25.77 -2.79 9.20
CA MET A 192 25.17 -3.72 10.17
C MET A 192 25.33 -3.20 11.61
N GLU A 193 26.54 -2.82 12.01
CA GLU A 193 26.84 -2.31 13.35
C GLU A 193 26.09 -1.02 13.69
N ASP A 194 25.92 -0.11 12.71
CA ASP A 194 25.11 1.11 12.90
C ASP A 194 23.60 0.82 13.03
N LEU A 195 23.05 -0.11 12.24
CA LEU A 195 21.62 -0.44 12.28
C LEU A 195 21.20 -1.23 13.52
N ASN A 196 22.12 -1.85 14.24
CA ASN A 196 21.79 -2.69 15.39
C ASN A 196 21.33 -1.88 16.60
N GLY A 197 20.03 -1.92 16.91
CA GLY A 197 19.41 -1.09 17.93
C GLY A 197 18.84 0.25 17.39
N LEU A 198 18.79 0.45 16.07
CA LEU A 198 18.08 1.58 15.46
C LEU A 198 16.59 1.54 15.85
N GLU A 199 16.10 2.61 16.45
CA GLU A 199 14.67 2.79 16.73
C GLU A 199 13.95 3.58 15.63
N ILE A 200 13.02 2.92 14.93
CA ILE A 200 12.05 3.54 14.03
C ILE A 200 10.92 4.11 14.89
N GLN A 201 10.74 5.44 14.85
CA GLN A 201 9.83 6.15 15.76
C GLN A 201 8.36 6.10 15.26
N PRO A 202 7.37 6.34 16.14
CA PRO A 202 5.96 6.43 15.76
C PRO A 202 5.68 7.48 14.69
N ASN A 203 4.78 7.17 13.75
CA ASN A 203 4.33 8.08 12.68
C ASN A 203 5.49 8.77 11.92
N SER A 204 6.61 8.07 11.68
CA SER A 204 7.83 8.67 11.14
C SER A 204 8.39 7.94 9.92
N THR A 205 8.95 8.71 9.00
CA THR A 205 9.68 8.23 7.82
C THR A 205 11.16 8.04 8.16
N PHE A 206 11.73 6.93 7.69
CA PHE A 206 13.15 6.63 7.75
C PHE A 206 13.76 6.72 6.34
N SER A 207 14.85 7.46 6.17
CA SER A 207 15.71 7.43 4.97
C SER A 207 16.99 6.64 5.28
N PHE A 208 17.28 5.63 4.47
CA PHE A 208 18.46 4.80 4.64
C PHE A 208 19.77 5.59 4.44
N ARG A 209 19.85 6.43 3.41
CA ARG A 209 21.05 7.24 3.15
C ARG A 209 21.22 8.40 4.13
N GLU A 210 20.14 9.07 4.56
CA GLU A 210 20.24 10.12 5.58
C GLU A 210 20.71 9.54 6.91
N TYR A 211 20.18 8.36 7.29
CA TYR A 211 20.58 7.68 8.52
C TYR A 211 22.07 7.31 8.59
N LEU A 212 22.72 6.98 7.46
CA LEU A 212 24.15 6.69 7.40
C LEU A 212 25.01 7.95 7.23
N SER A 213 24.40 9.11 6.99
CA SER A 213 25.12 10.37 6.72
C SER A 213 26.02 10.78 7.89
N GLY A 214 27.28 11.08 7.60
CA GLY A 214 28.29 11.48 8.60
C GLY A 214 28.88 10.34 9.45
N LYS A 215 28.42 9.08 9.30
CA LYS A 215 28.94 7.91 10.01
C LYS A 215 30.06 7.20 9.24
N GLU A 216 30.81 6.30 9.90
CA GLU A 216 31.86 5.54 9.21
C GLU A 216 31.27 4.56 8.18
N SER A 217 30.06 4.05 8.41
CA SER A 217 29.29 3.22 7.48
C SER A 217 29.01 3.88 6.12
N ALA A 218 29.04 5.22 6.03
CA ALA A 218 28.98 5.94 4.76
C ALA A 218 30.15 5.56 3.81
N SER A 219 31.24 4.98 4.33
CA SER A 219 32.35 4.43 3.53
C SER A 219 32.02 3.12 2.79
N ALA A 220 30.89 2.47 3.09
CA ALA A 220 30.42 1.30 2.37
C ALA A 220 30.17 1.60 0.89
N THR A 221 30.26 0.58 0.03
CA THR A 221 29.94 0.73 -1.40
C THR A 221 28.43 0.76 -1.64
N ASP A 222 27.99 1.36 -2.75
CA ASP A 222 26.58 1.41 -3.16
C ASP A 222 25.97 -0.02 -3.25
N LEU A 223 26.76 -1.03 -3.61
CA LEU A 223 26.38 -2.45 -3.58
C LEU A 223 26.18 -2.98 -2.14
N GLN A 224 27.06 -2.64 -1.20
CA GLN A 224 26.92 -3.05 0.21
C GLN A 224 25.73 -2.36 0.88
N MET A 225 25.50 -1.09 0.56
CA MET A 225 24.31 -0.33 0.96
C MET A 225 23.03 -0.97 0.37
N THR A 226 23.05 -1.31 -0.92
CA THR A 226 21.94 -2.02 -1.59
C THR A 226 21.61 -3.37 -0.95
N ILE A 227 22.60 -4.19 -0.61
CA ILE A 227 22.37 -5.49 0.06
C ILE A 227 21.63 -5.30 1.40
N MET A 228 22.04 -4.30 2.20
CA MET A 228 21.41 -4.04 3.49
C MET A 228 20.04 -3.34 3.38
N ALA A 229 19.87 -2.41 2.44
CA ALA A 229 18.57 -1.84 2.13
C ALA A 229 17.58 -2.92 1.62
N SER A 230 18.05 -3.90 0.85
CA SER A 230 17.27 -5.06 0.39
C SER A 230 16.82 -5.95 1.55
N LEU A 231 17.70 -6.20 2.54
CA LEU A 231 17.34 -6.90 3.80
C LEU A 231 16.27 -6.12 4.57
N LEU A 232 16.45 -4.82 4.75
CA LEU A 232 15.52 -3.97 5.48
C LEU A 232 14.16 -3.86 4.75
N TYR A 233 14.14 -3.79 3.42
CA TYR A 233 12.95 -3.86 2.59
C TYR A 233 12.22 -5.20 2.73
N LYS A 234 12.93 -6.34 2.62
CA LYS A 234 12.34 -7.67 2.79
C LYS A 234 11.73 -7.88 4.18
N ALA A 235 12.32 -7.29 5.22
CA ALA A 235 11.73 -7.28 6.56
C ALA A 235 10.55 -6.31 6.67
N ALA A 236 10.65 -5.09 6.12
CA ALA A 236 9.57 -4.10 6.13
C ALA A 236 8.30 -4.58 5.42
N LEU A 237 8.41 -5.36 4.34
CA LEU A 237 7.24 -5.95 3.68
C LEU A 237 6.48 -6.98 4.54
N GLN A 238 7.09 -7.53 5.59
CA GLN A 238 6.42 -8.40 6.60
C GLN A 238 5.74 -7.57 7.72
N THR A 239 5.49 -6.29 7.47
CA THR A 239 4.85 -5.35 8.38
C THR A 239 3.79 -4.52 7.66
N ASN A 240 3.05 -3.70 8.40
CA ASN A 240 2.16 -2.69 7.83
C ASN A 240 2.87 -1.40 7.38
N TRP A 241 4.21 -1.33 7.42
CA TRP A 241 4.95 -0.13 7.03
C TRP A 241 4.71 0.25 5.57
N VAL A 242 4.69 1.55 5.31
CA VAL A 242 4.51 2.14 3.99
C VAL A 242 5.88 2.28 3.34
N ILE A 243 6.05 1.82 2.10
CA ILE A 243 7.29 1.98 1.35
C ILE A 243 7.18 3.24 0.50
N ASP A 244 7.91 4.30 0.89
CA ASP A 244 7.79 5.64 0.30
C ASP A 244 8.72 5.83 -0.92
N GLU A 245 9.93 5.27 -0.87
CA GLU A 245 10.86 5.20 -2.01
C GLU A 245 11.55 3.84 -2.02
N ARG A 246 11.54 3.18 -3.19
CA ARG A 246 12.30 1.94 -3.41
C ARG A 246 12.63 1.78 -4.90
N ASN A 247 13.89 1.47 -5.19
CA ASN A 247 14.45 1.36 -6.54
C ASN A 247 15.07 -0.03 -6.80
N ILE A 248 15.40 -0.35 -8.06
CA ILE A 248 16.14 -1.57 -8.45
C ILE A 248 17.37 -1.26 -9.33
N SER A 249 18.36 -2.15 -9.34
CA SER A 249 19.54 -2.04 -10.18
C SER A 249 19.29 -2.57 -11.61
N SER A 250 20.17 -2.21 -12.55
CA SER A 250 20.12 -2.75 -13.92
C SER A 250 20.46 -4.25 -14.01
N GLU A 251 21.18 -4.79 -13.04
CA GLU A 251 21.37 -6.22 -12.83
C GLU A 251 21.17 -6.52 -11.33
N LEU A 252 20.33 -7.51 -10.99
CA LEU A 252 20.08 -7.95 -9.62
C LEU A 252 21.41 -8.31 -8.88
N PRO A 253 21.67 -7.76 -7.68
CA PRO A 253 22.83 -8.13 -6.88
C PRO A 253 22.88 -9.62 -6.53
N VAL A 254 24.08 -10.20 -6.53
CA VAL A 254 24.29 -11.61 -6.13
C VAL A 254 23.86 -11.79 -4.67
N GLY A 255 23.09 -12.86 -4.40
CA GLY A 255 22.59 -13.19 -3.06
C GLY A 255 21.31 -12.45 -2.64
N VAL A 256 20.93 -11.37 -3.33
CA VAL A 256 19.62 -10.73 -3.12
C VAL A 256 18.54 -11.53 -3.85
N GLU A 257 17.42 -11.76 -3.19
CA GLU A 257 16.30 -12.51 -3.76
C GLU A 257 15.56 -11.67 -4.81
N PRO A 258 15.21 -12.22 -5.99
CA PRO A 258 14.48 -11.47 -7.02
C PRO A 258 13.14 -10.96 -6.47
N GLY A 259 12.81 -9.68 -6.71
CA GLY A 259 11.62 -9.03 -6.15
C GLY A 259 11.89 -8.27 -4.83
N PHE A 260 12.97 -8.60 -4.12
CA PHE A 260 13.29 -8.05 -2.80
C PHE A 260 14.53 -7.12 -2.80
N GLU A 261 14.98 -6.63 -3.95
CA GLU A 261 16.01 -5.60 -4.00
C GLU A 261 15.49 -4.25 -3.50
N ALA A 262 16.33 -3.46 -2.81
CA ALA A 262 16.18 -2.01 -2.70
C ALA A 262 17.52 -1.34 -3.03
N ALA A 263 17.61 -0.76 -4.22
CA ALA A 263 18.85 -0.24 -4.79
C ALA A 263 19.22 1.15 -4.27
N ILE A 264 20.40 1.25 -3.66
CA ILE A 264 21.00 2.51 -3.20
C ILE A 264 22.01 2.98 -4.24
N ASN A 265 21.86 4.19 -4.76
CA ASN A 265 22.78 4.75 -5.76
C ASN A 265 23.05 6.25 -5.53
N ARG A 266 24.19 6.55 -4.91
CA ARG A 266 24.57 7.91 -4.50
C ARG A 266 24.93 8.84 -5.65
N LYS A 267 25.00 8.34 -6.90
CA LYS A 267 25.24 9.15 -8.11
C LYS A 267 23.96 9.50 -8.87
N LEU A 268 22.91 8.70 -8.67
CA LEU A 268 21.58 8.90 -9.22
C LEU A 268 20.58 9.40 -8.16
N ASP A 269 21.08 9.66 -6.95
CA ASP A 269 20.34 10.10 -5.76
C ASP A 269 19.26 9.12 -5.27
N LEU A 270 19.35 7.84 -5.63
CA LEU A 270 18.39 6.80 -5.24
C LEU A 270 18.62 6.34 -3.81
N ASP A 271 17.54 6.23 -3.04
CA ASP A 271 17.53 5.78 -1.65
C ASP A 271 16.49 4.65 -1.42
N PHE A 272 16.36 4.23 -0.17
CA PHE A 272 15.27 3.42 0.34
C PHE A 272 14.62 4.16 1.52
N LEU A 273 13.34 4.54 1.35
CA LEU A 273 12.52 5.21 2.36
C LEU A 273 11.30 4.37 2.73
N PHE A 274 10.97 4.35 4.01
CA PHE A 274 9.71 3.78 4.50
C PHE A 274 9.21 4.52 5.74
N THR A 275 7.90 4.48 5.95
CA THR A 275 7.21 5.13 7.07
C THR A 275 6.58 4.08 7.97
N ASN A 276 6.81 4.23 9.28
CA ASN A 276 6.08 3.52 10.32
C ASN A 276 4.76 4.26 10.63
N PRO A 277 3.58 3.74 10.22
CA PRO A 277 2.30 4.42 10.45
C PRO A 277 1.75 4.24 11.87
N ASN A 278 2.44 3.49 12.73
CA ASN A 278 1.93 3.07 14.03
C ASN A 278 2.29 4.06 15.15
N GLN A 279 1.62 3.90 16.29
CA GLN A 279 1.89 4.66 17.52
C GLN A 279 3.05 4.09 18.37
N THR A 280 3.75 3.05 17.89
CA THR A 280 4.87 2.38 18.60
C THR A 280 6.23 2.62 17.97
N VAL A 281 7.25 2.59 18.82
CA VAL A 281 8.65 2.42 18.40
C VAL A 281 8.89 0.96 18.02
N PHE A 282 9.59 0.73 16.91
CA PHE A 282 10.16 -0.56 16.55
C PHE A 282 11.69 -0.48 16.56
N THR A 283 12.37 -1.57 16.94
CA THR A 283 13.83 -1.63 17.03
C THR A 283 14.37 -2.60 15.98
N ILE A 284 15.23 -2.13 15.07
CA ILE A 284 15.97 -2.99 14.14
C ILE A 284 17.07 -3.73 14.91
N ARG A 285 17.23 -5.01 14.65
CA ARG A 285 18.36 -5.83 15.10
C ARG A 285 19.08 -6.42 13.91
N THR A 286 20.36 -6.66 14.07
CA THR A 286 21.17 -7.37 13.08
C THR A 286 22.17 -8.28 13.76
N ASP A 287 22.42 -9.45 13.18
CA ASP A 287 23.43 -10.40 13.63
C ASP A 287 24.14 -11.07 12.43
N TRP A 288 25.35 -11.59 12.63
CA TRP A 288 26.07 -12.36 11.62
C TRP A 288 26.69 -13.62 12.24
N THR A 289 26.19 -14.77 11.82
CA THR A 289 26.49 -16.09 12.41
C THR A 289 27.77 -16.73 11.86
N GLY A 290 28.47 -16.06 10.95
CA GLY A 290 29.65 -16.55 10.25
C GLY A 290 29.39 -17.00 8.81
N SER A 291 28.15 -17.39 8.48
CA SER A 291 27.73 -17.71 7.10
C SER A 291 26.46 -16.99 6.65
N GLN A 292 25.71 -16.38 7.56
CA GLN A 292 24.46 -15.69 7.26
C GLN A 292 24.40 -14.37 8.02
N LEU A 293 24.04 -13.31 7.30
CA LEU A 293 23.69 -12.00 7.84
C LEU A 293 22.18 -11.95 8.04
N ALA A 294 21.74 -11.73 9.27
CA ALA A 294 20.32 -11.65 9.64
C ALA A 294 19.95 -10.22 10.05
N LEU A 295 18.74 -9.81 9.68
CA LEU A 295 18.08 -8.59 10.14
C LEU A 295 16.70 -8.96 10.69
N SER A 296 16.31 -8.39 11.82
CA SER A 296 14.96 -8.54 12.36
C SER A 296 14.41 -7.23 12.91
N VAL A 297 13.07 -7.16 13.00
CA VAL A 297 12.35 -6.05 13.60
C VAL A 297 11.77 -6.53 14.93
N GLU A 298 12.09 -5.83 16.02
CA GLU A 298 11.52 -6.03 17.35
C GLU A 298 10.47 -4.95 17.67
N GLY A 299 9.33 -5.35 18.21
CA GLY A 299 8.29 -4.41 18.68
C GLY A 299 7.07 -5.15 19.23
N LEU A 300 6.00 -4.41 19.55
CA LEU A 300 4.71 -5.06 19.81
C LEU A 300 4.24 -5.74 18.51
N PRO A 301 3.81 -7.03 18.54
CA PRO A 301 3.22 -7.70 17.38
C PRO A 301 2.04 -6.92 16.78
N PHE A 302 1.93 -7.01 15.46
CA PHE A 302 0.74 -6.65 14.69
C PHE A 302 -0.42 -7.60 15.00
N VAL A 303 -1.64 -7.19 14.66
CA VAL A 303 -2.85 -8.01 14.79
C VAL A 303 -3.08 -8.84 13.52
N HIS A 304 -2.75 -8.29 12.34
CA HIS A 304 -2.63 -9.05 11.11
C HIS A 304 -1.23 -9.68 10.98
N ARG A 305 -1.12 -10.76 10.20
CA ARG A 305 0.16 -11.25 9.68
C ARG A 305 0.31 -10.81 8.22
N TYR A 306 1.51 -10.36 7.87
CA TYR A 306 1.87 -9.91 6.52
C TYR A 306 2.84 -10.92 5.90
N ASP A 307 2.31 -11.83 5.07
CA ASP A 307 3.11 -12.85 4.38
C ASP A 307 3.48 -12.38 2.98
N THR A 308 4.77 -12.35 2.64
CA THR A 308 5.26 -11.87 1.35
C THR A 308 5.68 -13.03 0.45
N GLU A 309 5.22 -13.07 -0.80
CA GLU A 309 5.59 -14.11 -1.77
C GLU A 309 5.89 -13.57 -3.17
N VAL A 310 6.77 -14.29 -3.88
CA VAL A 310 7.02 -14.07 -5.30
C VAL A 310 6.00 -14.88 -6.10
N GLU A 311 4.93 -14.22 -6.56
CA GLU A 311 3.87 -14.87 -7.35
C GLU A 311 4.43 -15.50 -8.64
N LYS A 312 5.36 -14.80 -9.31
CA LYS A 312 5.81 -15.17 -10.66
C LYS A 312 7.20 -14.63 -10.98
N ILE A 313 8.00 -15.47 -11.66
CA ILE A 313 9.24 -15.08 -12.33
C ILE A 313 9.16 -15.43 -13.82
N THR A 314 8.97 -14.45 -14.69
CA THR A 314 9.14 -14.61 -16.15
C THR A 314 10.62 -14.45 -16.50
N LYS A 315 11.15 -15.21 -17.47
CA LYS A 315 12.56 -15.09 -17.91
C LYS A 315 12.65 -14.81 -19.41
N TYR A 316 13.57 -13.94 -19.81
CA TYR A 316 13.74 -13.48 -21.19
C TYR A 316 15.14 -13.82 -21.71
N ASP A 317 15.19 -14.41 -22.90
CA ASP A 317 16.46 -14.76 -23.54
C ASP A 317 17.18 -13.54 -24.14
N PRO A 318 18.53 -13.50 -24.07
CA PRO A 318 19.32 -12.40 -24.61
C PRO A 318 19.33 -12.42 -26.14
N LYS A 319 19.28 -11.22 -26.73
CA LYS A 319 19.44 -11.02 -28.18
C LYS A 319 20.92 -11.03 -28.56
N THR A 320 21.26 -11.60 -29.72
CA THR A 320 22.62 -11.53 -30.27
C THR A 320 22.86 -10.22 -31.01
N VAL A 321 23.97 -9.55 -30.68
CA VAL A 321 24.47 -8.34 -31.33
C VAL A 321 25.74 -8.69 -32.12
N ILE A 322 25.61 -8.77 -33.44
CA ILE A 322 26.72 -9.01 -34.37
C ILE A 322 27.51 -7.72 -34.59
N ARG A 323 28.83 -7.76 -34.40
CA ARG A 323 29.77 -6.68 -34.65
C ARG A 323 30.85 -7.13 -35.64
N TYR A 324 31.09 -6.39 -36.71
CA TYR A 324 32.15 -6.75 -37.66
C TYR A 324 33.51 -6.19 -37.25
N SER A 325 34.59 -6.93 -37.51
CA SER A 325 35.95 -6.51 -37.20
C SER A 325 37.01 -7.03 -38.18
N ALA A 326 38.07 -6.24 -38.39
CA ALA A 326 39.26 -6.65 -39.14
C ALA A 326 40.16 -7.61 -38.35
N PHE A 327 40.00 -7.69 -37.02
CA PHE A 327 40.82 -8.53 -36.14
C PHE A 327 40.32 -9.96 -35.98
N VAL A 328 39.20 -10.32 -36.63
CA VAL A 328 38.67 -11.69 -36.65
C VAL A 328 39.00 -12.34 -38.00
N ASN A 329 39.61 -13.54 -37.94
CA ASN A 329 40.02 -14.31 -39.10
C ASN A 329 38.86 -14.51 -40.09
N ALA A 330 39.14 -14.41 -41.40
CA ALA A 330 38.11 -14.47 -42.44
C ALA A 330 37.25 -15.74 -42.35
N GLY A 331 35.93 -15.57 -42.18
CA GLY A 331 34.96 -16.66 -42.01
C GLY A 331 34.77 -17.14 -40.57
N ALA A 332 35.54 -16.63 -39.60
CA ALA A 332 35.37 -16.96 -38.18
C ALA A 332 34.34 -16.05 -37.48
N VAL A 333 33.77 -16.59 -36.40
CA VAL A 333 32.94 -15.90 -35.41
C VAL A 333 33.57 -16.11 -34.05
N GLU A 334 33.60 -15.05 -33.25
CA GLU A 334 34.16 -15.00 -31.91
C GLU A 334 33.08 -14.50 -30.94
N VAL A 335 32.72 -15.29 -29.93
CA VAL A 335 31.80 -14.83 -28.88
C VAL A 335 32.61 -13.99 -27.87
N VAL A 336 32.32 -12.69 -27.82
CA VAL A 336 32.99 -11.71 -26.94
C VAL A 336 32.27 -11.57 -25.60
N ASP A 337 30.95 -11.79 -25.59
CA ASP A 337 30.11 -11.80 -24.38
C ASP A 337 29.00 -12.84 -24.56
N THR A 338 28.81 -13.72 -23.59
CA THR A 338 27.76 -14.76 -23.62
C THR A 338 26.37 -14.21 -23.25
N GLY A 339 26.28 -12.93 -22.85
CA GLY A 339 25.05 -12.33 -22.37
C GLY A 339 24.55 -12.91 -21.04
N LYS A 340 23.36 -12.47 -20.63
CA LYS A 340 22.60 -12.96 -19.46
C LYS A 340 21.11 -12.94 -19.80
N LYS A 341 20.36 -13.94 -19.34
CA LYS A 341 18.89 -13.88 -19.37
C LYS A 341 18.40 -12.76 -18.45
N GLY A 342 17.37 -12.04 -18.90
CA GLY A 342 16.63 -11.08 -18.07
C GLY A 342 15.49 -11.77 -17.33
N MET A 343 14.86 -11.06 -16.40
CA MET A 343 13.67 -11.55 -15.70
C MET A 343 12.70 -10.44 -15.30
N GLU A 344 11.43 -10.80 -15.21
CA GLU A 344 10.32 -10.01 -14.67
C GLU A 344 9.83 -10.75 -13.43
N VAL A 345 9.68 -10.05 -12.31
CA VAL A 345 9.33 -10.65 -11.00
C VAL A 345 8.16 -9.90 -10.39
N ALA A 346 7.07 -10.61 -10.11
CA ALA A 346 5.92 -10.05 -9.39
C ALA A 346 5.94 -10.50 -7.92
N VAL A 347 5.81 -9.54 -7.00
CA VAL A 347 5.75 -9.77 -5.53
C VAL A 347 4.39 -9.35 -5.00
N LYS A 348 3.85 -10.12 -4.06
CA LYS A 348 2.58 -9.87 -3.37
C LYS A 348 2.73 -9.92 -1.86
N ARG A 349 1.87 -9.16 -1.15
CA ARG A 349 1.70 -9.18 0.30
C ARG A 349 0.30 -9.69 0.61
N ASN A 350 0.23 -10.86 1.23
CA ASN A 350 -0.99 -11.44 1.76
C ASN A 350 -1.20 -10.90 3.18
N ILE A 351 -2.38 -10.33 3.45
CA ILE A 351 -2.76 -9.82 4.77
C ILE A 351 -3.73 -10.80 5.43
N LEU A 352 -3.36 -11.33 6.59
CA LEU A 352 -4.14 -12.35 7.29
C LEU A 352 -4.55 -11.92 8.70
N LEU A 353 -5.86 -11.80 8.96
CA LEU A 353 -6.40 -11.68 10.30
C LEU A 353 -6.75 -13.07 10.86
N ASN A 354 -6.27 -13.41 12.06
CA ASN A 354 -6.55 -14.70 12.72
C ASN A 354 -6.20 -15.94 11.88
N GLY A 355 -5.26 -15.82 10.92
CA GLY A 355 -4.90 -16.88 9.97
C GLY A 355 -5.88 -17.08 8.81
N SER A 356 -6.93 -16.26 8.71
CA SER A 356 -7.76 -16.13 7.50
C SER A 356 -7.17 -15.05 6.60
N LEU A 357 -7.08 -15.31 5.30
CA LEU A 357 -6.69 -14.29 4.32
C LEU A 357 -7.83 -13.28 4.14
N GLU A 358 -7.54 -11.99 4.32
CA GLU A 358 -8.51 -10.91 4.13
C GLU A 358 -8.22 -10.09 2.87
N GLU A 359 -6.95 -9.80 2.59
CA GLU A 359 -6.52 -8.99 1.43
C GLU A 359 -5.23 -9.51 0.79
N ILE A 360 -5.05 -9.22 -0.50
CA ILE A 360 -3.81 -9.45 -1.25
C ILE A 360 -3.44 -8.14 -1.96
N GLU A 361 -2.27 -7.59 -1.65
CA GLU A 361 -1.73 -6.40 -2.33
C GLU A 361 -0.68 -6.79 -3.37
N ASP A 362 -0.71 -6.15 -4.54
CA ASP A 362 0.40 -6.11 -5.49
C ASP A 362 1.52 -5.20 -4.95
N VAL A 363 2.71 -5.75 -4.65
CA VAL A 363 3.82 -5.01 -4.02
C VAL A 363 4.77 -4.40 -5.05
N SER A 364 5.20 -5.20 -6.02
CA SER A 364 6.17 -4.77 -7.04
C SER A 364 6.12 -5.65 -8.28
N ILE A 365 6.55 -5.07 -9.42
CA ILE A 365 6.87 -5.80 -10.65
C ILE A 365 8.26 -5.34 -11.12
N ASP A 366 9.29 -6.11 -10.77
CA ASP A 366 10.69 -5.79 -11.08
C ASP A 366 11.07 -6.30 -12.47
N PHE A 367 11.74 -5.47 -13.28
CA PHE A 367 12.23 -5.88 -14.60
C PHE A 367 13.74 -5.71 -14.75
N TYR A 368 14.45 -6.84 -14.73
CA TYR A 368 15.88 -6.93 -15.00
C TYR A 368 16.12 -7.26 -16.47
N ALA A 369 16.65 -6.31 -17.23
CA ALA A 369 16.79 -6.43 -18.67
C ALA A 369 17.82 -7.51 -19.09
N PRO A 370 17.56 -8.28 -20.17
CA PRO A 370 18.52 -9.28 -20.66
C PRO A 370 19.77 -8.61 -21.26
N LYS A 371 20.96 -8.99 -20.75
CA LYS A 371 22.24 -8.53 -21.30
C LYS A 371 22.54 -9.27 -22.61
N PRO A 372 22.75 -8.58 -23.75
CA PRO A 372 22.87 -9.22 -25.05
C PRO A 372 24.13 -10.10 -25.20
N ILE A 373 24.03 -11.15 -26.02
CA ILE A 373 25.18 -11.88 -26.53
C ILE A 373 25.92 -10.96 -27.50
N ILE A 374 27.25 -10.90 -27.44
CA ILE A 374 28.06 -10.10 -28.38
C ILE A 374 28.92 -11.05 -29.21
N GLU A 375 28.65 -11.11 -30.51
CA GLU A 375 29.47 -11.85 -31.47
C GLU A 375 30.31 -10.89 -32.31
N ARG A 376 31.60 -11.22 -32.49
CA ARG A 376 32.51 -10.50 -33.39
C ARG A 376 32.77 -11.36 -34.63
N HIS A 377 32.36 -10.84 -35.78
CA HIS A 377 32.43 -11.51 -37.09
C HIS A 377 33.54 -10.88 -37.93
N SER A 378 34.20 -11.68 -38.77
CA SER A 378 35.17 -11.14 -39.74
C SER A 378 34.52 -10.18 -40.74
N LEU A 379 35.21 -9.10 -41.10
CA LEU A 379 34.82 -8.29 -42.27
C LEU A 379 34.73 -9.17 -43.53
N LYS A 380 33.65 -9.02 -44.31
CA LYS A 380 33.54 -9.66 -45.63
C LYS A 380 34.61 -9.08 -46.56
N LYS A 381 35.66 -9.86 -46.82
CA LYS A 381 36.69 -9.51 -47.80
C LYS A 381 36.03 -9.41 -49.17
N VAL A 382 35.98 -8.19 -49.74
CA VAL A 382 35.58 -7.98 -51.13
C VAL A 382 36.65 -8.64 -52.00
N VAL A 383 36.30 -9.76 -52.61
CA VAL A 383 37.12 -10.36 -53.68
C VAL A 383 36.76 -9.61 -54.95
N GLU A 384 37.58 -8.63 -55.31
CA GLU A 384 37.49 -8.04 -56.64
C GLU A 384 37.68 -9.15 -57.69
N LYS A 385 36.70 -9.27 -58.59
CA LYS A 385 36.86 -10.11 -59.77
C LYS A 385 37.83 -9.41 -60.71
N VAL A 386 39.12 -9.70 -60.55
CA VAL A 386 40.14 -9.39 -61.56
C VAL A 386 39.64 -10.01 -62.88
N PRO A 387 39.47 -9.23 -63.96
CA PRO A 387 39.07 -9.79 -65.25
C PRO A 387 40.11 -10.81 -65.71
N THR A 388 39.67 -12.00 -66.09
CA THR A 388 40.53 -12.97 -66.77
C THR A 388 40.83 -12.45 -68.16
N SER A 389 42.03 -11.89 -68.34
CA SER A 389 42.54 -11.55 -69.66
C SER A 389 42.81 -12.85 -70.44
N ASP A 390 41.95 -13.14 -71.42
CA ASP A 390 42.18 -14.25 -72.34
C ASP A 390 43.45 -14.00 -73.16
N VAL A 391 44.51 -14.76 -72.88
CA VAL A 391 45.71 -14.82 -73.71
C VAL A 391 45.62 -16.09 -74.53
N ASP A 392 45.13 -15.95 -75.76
CA ASP A 392 45.17 -17.01 -76.76
C ASP A 392 46.64 -17.40 -77.04
N SER A 393 46.90 -18.70 -77.17
CA SER A 393 48.24 -19.28 -77.36
C SER A 393 48.13 -20.62 -78.08
N ASN A 394 47.66 -20.54 -79.32
CA ASN A 394 47.55 -21.64 -80.27
C ASN A 394 48.92 -22.29 -80.57
N SER A 395 49.05 -23.61 -80.33
CA SER A 395 50.24 -24.41 -80.68
C SER A 395 49.93 -25.91 -80.93
N SER A 396 49.19 -26.19 -82.00
CA SER A 396 49.33 -27.34 -82.91
C SER A 396 49.80 -28.74 -82.41
N HIS A 397 48.89 -29.74 -82.52
CA HIS A 397 49.11 -31.18 -82.83
C HIS A 397 49.98 -32.04 -81.87
N THR A 398 49.84 -33.38 -81.77
CA THR A 398 49.31 -34.38 -82.73
C THR A 398 48.61 -35.57 -82.04
N ASP A 399 47.97 -36.44 -82.83
CA ASP A 399 46.96 -37.47 -82.50
C ASP A 399 47.33 -38.61 -81.52
N GLY A 400 46.29 -39.23 -80.94
CA GLY A 400 46.37 -40.49 -80.17
C GLY A 400 44.99 -41.16 -80.00
N ASN A 401 44.70 -42.22 -80.77
CA ASN A 401 43.38 -42.84 -80.93
C ASN A 401 42.99 -43.90 -79.87
N SER A 402 41.75 -43.88 -79.37
CA SER A 402 40.99 -45.09 -78.99
C SER A 402 39.46 -44.87 -78.89
N SER A 403 38.69 -45.85 -79.34
CA SER A 403 37.22 -46.02 -79.16
C SER A 403 36.83 -46.30 -77.69
N GLY A 404 35.56 -46.22 -77.25
CA GLY A 404 34.30 -45.84 -77.93
C GLY A 404 33.04 -46.17 -77.08
N ASN A 405 31.84 -45.77 -77.55
CA ASN A 405 30.53 -45.71 -76.85
C ASN A 405 30.49 -44.77 -75.62
N GLY A 406 29.39 -44.10 -75.25
CA GLY A 406 27.98 -44.19 -75.67
C GLY A 406 27.11 -44.53 -74.44
N SER A 407 26.03 -43.81 -74.09
CA SER A 407 25.17 -42.90 -74.87
C SER A 407 24.39 -41.90 -73.97
N THR A 408 23.87 -40.80 -74.56
CA THR A 408 22.57 -40.08 -74.32
C THR A 408 21.91 -40.07 -72.91
N ASP A 409 21.29 -38.97 -72.40
CA ASP A 409 20.97 -37.67 -73.04
C ASP A 409 20.66 -36.50 -72.07
N LYS A 410 20.48 -35.30 -72.66
CA LYS A 410 19.98 -34.02 -72.05
C LYS A 410 18.46 -33.82 -72.40
N PRO A 411 17.80 -32.62 -72.39
CA PRO A 411 18.10 -31.26 -71.88
C PRO A 411 17.41 -31.03 -70.51
N SER A 412 16.88 -29.90 -70.01
CA SER A 412 16.76 -28.42 -70.29
C SER A 412 16.43 -27.76 -68.91
N ASN A 413 16.19 -26.46 -68.65
CA ASN A 413 16.66 -25.12 -69.11
C ASN A 413 16.59 -24.21 -67.85
N SER A 414 17.28 -23.09 -67.64
CA SER A 414 17.72 -21.95 -68.48
C SER A 414 16.65 -20.88 -68.81
N SER A 415 16.49 -19.91 -67.91
CA SER A 415 16.45 -18.44 -68.16
C SER A 415 16.51 -17.75 -66.79
N ASN A 416 17.47 -16.90 -66.40
CA ASN A 416 18.13 -15.76 -67.05
C ASN A 416 17.24 -14.51 -67.13
N GLY A 417 17.77 -13.38 -66.65
CA GLY A 417 17.08 -12.09 -66.51
C GLY A 417 17.89 -11.14 -65.63
N ASN A 418 18.52 -10.12 -66.24
CA ASN A 418 19.44 -9.18 -65.59
C ASN A 418 18.85 -7.75 -65.59
N GLY A 419 19.16 -6.93 -64.58
CA GLY A 419 18.69 -5.55 -64.49
C GLY A 419 19.41 -4.75 -63.40
N SER A 420 19.82 -3.52 -63.72
CA SER A 420 20.57 -2.62 -62.83
C SER A 420 19.98 -1.22 -62.87
N SER A 421 19.87 -0.55 -61.71
CA SER A 421 20.39 0.82 -61.46
C SER A 421 19.63 1.60 -60.35
N THR A 422 20.43 2.24 -59.48
CA THR A 422 20.24 3.50 -58.72
C THR A 422 18.97 3.90 -57.93
N SER A 423 19.26 4.48 -56.76
CA SER A 423 18.62 5.65 -56.09
C SER A 423 17.19 5.59 -55.53
N ASN A 424 17.13 5.39 -54.20
CA ASN A 424 16.64 6.34 -53.19
C ASN A 424 15.18 6.91 -53.25
N GLY A 425 14.42 6.68 -52.17
CA GLY A 425 13.45 7.68 -51.65
C GLY A 425 11.94 7.36 -51.69
N GLY A 426 11.43 6.68 -50.65
CA GLY A 426 10.12 6.91 -49.99
C GLY A 426 8.78 6.76 -50.74
N GLY A 427 7.77 6.17 -50.06
CA GLY A 427 6.34 6.47 -50.34
C GLY A 427 5.36 5.29 -50.49
N SER A 428 4.74 4.89 -49.37
CA SER A 428 3.34 4.41 -49.17
C SER A 428 2.64 3.38 -50.10
N GLY A 429 1.89 2.45 -49.47
CA GLY A 429 0.80 1.66 -50.05
C GLY A 429 1.18 0.26 -50.59
N THR A 430 0.32 -0.77 -50.53
CA THR A 430 -1.01 -0.91 -49.90
C THR A 430 -1.38 -2.40 -49.71
N THR A 431 -2.13 -2.71 -48.64
CA THR A 431 -3.12 -3.81 -48.47
C THR A 431 -2.85 -5.26 -48.93
N GLY A 432 -3.07 -6.25 -48.05
CA GLY A 432 -3.38 -7.62 -48.47
C GLY A 432 -3.44 -8.69 -47.36
N SER A 433 -4.64 -9.23 -47.10
CA SER A 433 -4.97 -10.56 -46.51
C SER A 433 -4.25 -11.02 -45.22
N SER A 434 -4.86 -11.06 -44.01
CA SER A 434 -6.04 -11.79 -43.52
C SER A 434 -5.78 -13.22 -43.01
N SER A 435 -5.87 -13.45 -41.68
CA SER A 435 -6.18 -14.75 -41.05
C SER A 435 -6.41 -14.61 -39.53
N SER A 436 -7.54 -14.01 -39.11
CA SER A 436 -8.05 -14.17 -37.75
C SER A 436 -9.06 -15.31 -37.72
N ASN A 437 -8.91 -16.26 -36.78
CA ASN A 437 -9.86 -17.36 -36.60
C ASN A 437 -10.51 -17.22 -35.23
N GLY A 438 -11.82 -16.98 -35.20
CA GLY A 438 -12.58 -16.76 -33.96
C GLY A 438 -13.81 -17.67 -33.91
N THR A 439 -14.00 -18.33 -32.77
CA THR A 439 -15.21 -19.09 -32.44
C THR A 439 -16.09 -18.30 -31.47
N ASN A 440 -17.41 -18.45 -31.61
CA ASN A 440 -18.40 -17.54 -31.01
C ASN A 440 -19.52 -18.28 -30.26
N SER A 441 -19.89 -17.76 -29.10
CA SER A 441 -21.16 -17.95 -28.39
C SER A 441 -21.32 -16.71 -27.49
N GLY A 442 -22.44 -15.99 -27.42
CA GLY A 442 -23.82 -16.45 -27.52
C GLY A 442 -24.31 -16.87 -26.12
N GLY A 443 -25.27 -16.22 -25.46
CA GLY A 443 -25.96 -14.97 -25.79
C GLY A 443 -27.42 -14.98 -25.29
N SER A 444 -27.78 -14.07 -24.37
CA SER A 444 -29.17 -13.84 -23.91
C SER A 444 -29.26 -12.51 -23.14
N GLY A 445 -30.45 -11.92 -23.00
CA GLY A 445 -30.61 -10.67 -22.24
C GLY A 445 -32.04 -10.14 -22.10
N ASN A 446 -32.23 -9.28 -21.09
CA ASN A 446 -33.33 -8.33 -20.84
C ASN A 446 -32.91 -7.48 -19.61
N GLY A 447 -33.21 -6.19 -19.45
CA GLY A 447 -33.81 -5.23 -20.39
C GLY A 447 -34.98 -4.43 -19.78
N ASN A 448 -34.78 -3.14 -19.47
CA ASN A 448 -35.84 -2.11 -19.56
C ASN A 448 -35.29 -0.65 -19.56
N SER A 449 -36.02 0.21 -20.27
CA SER A 449 -36.28 1.67 -20.14
C SER A 449 -35.72 2.48 -18.94
N SER A 450 -35.56 3.82 -19.01
CA SER A 450 -35.61 4.85 -20.09
C SER A 450 -35.42 6.25 -19.40
N SER A 451 -35.30 7.43 -20.02
CA SER A 451 -34.79 7.93 -21.33
C SER A 451 -34.93 9.46 -21.35
N ASN A 452 -34.05 10.22 -22.00
CA ASN A 452 -34.44 11.48 -22.65
C ASN A 452 -33.50 11.87 -23.81
N SER A 453 -33.96 12.75 -24.70
CA SER A 453 -33.27 13.13 -25.95
C SER A 453 -33.34 14.63 -26.22
N ASN A 454 -32.23 15.25 -26.65
CA ASN A 454 -32.18 15.99 -27.93
C ASN A 454 -30.76 16.52 -28.28
N GLY A 455 -30.53 16.86 -29.55
CA GLY A 455 -29.87 18.14 -29.85
C GLY A 455 -28.43 18.22 -30.39
N SER A 456 -28.18 17.65 -31.58
CA SER A 456 -27.35 18.28 -32.65
C SER A 456 -25.80 18.23 -32.63
N ASN A 457 -25.26 18.20 -33.86
CA ASN A 457 -23.89 18.39 -34.34
C ASN A 457 -22.76 17.50 -33.78
N GLY A 458 -22.10 16.79 -34.71
CA GLY A 458 -20.96 15.94 -34.41
C GLY A 458 -19.70 16.71 -34.00
N LYS A 459 -18.93 16.06 -33.14
CA LYS A 459 -17.51 16.29 -32.89
C LYS A 459 -16.86 14.92 -32.99
N ASP A 460 -15.65 14.84 -33.51
CA ASP A 460 -14.90 13.59 -33.56
C ASP A 460 -14.67 13.05 -32.14
N ASP A 461 -14.74 11.73 -31.98
CA ASP A 461 -14.49 11.04 -30.71
C ASP A 461 -13.01 11.20 -30.31
N VAL A 462 -12.71 12.28 -29.59
CA VAL A 462 -11.36 12.56 -29.06
C VAL A 462 -11.02 11.50 -28.03
N LYS A 463 -10.16 10.56 -28.44
CA LYS A 463 -9.57 9.58 -27.55
C LYS A 463 -8.32 10.21 -26.91
N TYR A 464 -8.00 9.78 -25.70
CA TYR A 464 -6.73 10.10 -25.03
C TYR A 464 -5.83 8.87 -24.98
N ASP A 465 -4.54 9.11 -25.07
CA ASP A 465 -3.48 8.09 -24.99
C ASP A 465 -2.25 8.70 -24.29
N TYR A 466 -1.23 7.89 -24.01
CA TYR A 466 0.00 8.37 -23.37
C TYR A 466 1.18 8.34 -24.34
N ASP A 467 1.97 9.41 -24.36
CA ASP A 467 3.23 9.44 -25.11
C ASP A 467 4.32 8.60 -24.42
N LYS A 468 5.47 8.45 -25.09
CA LYS A 468 6.61 7.66 -24.57
C LYS A 468 7.36 8.31 -23.39
N GLY A 469 6.95 9.51 -22.98
CA GLY A 469 7.40 10.20 -21.76
C GLY A 469 6.36 10.21 -20.65
N GLY A 470 5.19 9.58 -20.85
CA GLY A 470 4.09 9.56 -19.87
C GLY A 470 3.15 10.78 -19.92
N ASN A 471 3.24 11.63 -20.93
CA ASN A 471 2.33 12.77 -21.08
C ASN A 471 1.00 12.31 -21.68
N LEU A 472 -0.13 12.78 -21.14
CA LEU A 472 -1.46 12.54 -21.70
C LEU A 472 -1.63 13.38 -22.98
N ILE A 473 -1.81 12.71 -24.11
CA ILE A 473 -2.03 13.32 -25.43
C ILE A 473 -3.43 13.00 -25.96
N LYS A 474 -3.94 13.87 -26.84
CA LYS A 474 -5.13 13.55 -27.65
C LYS A 474 -4.70 12.73 -28.85
N VAL A 475 -5.51 11.75 -29.25
CA VAL A 475 -5.33 10.99 -30.49
C VAL A 475 -6.63 10.91 -31.29
N ASP A 476 -6.49 10.78 -32.60
CA ASP A 476 -7.60 10.45 -33.49
C ASP A 476 -8.09 9.00 -33.28
N LYS A 477 -9.20 8.65 -33.94
CA LYS A 477 -9.78 7.29 -33.96
C LYS A 477 -8.85 6.19 -34.52
N ASN A 478 -7.71 6.56 -35.13
CA ASN A 478 -6.69 5.65 -35.63
C ASN A 478 -5.45 5.57 -34.71
N GLY A 479 -5.38 6.36 -33.64
CA GLY A 479 -4.25 6.42 -32.70
C GLY A 479 -3.15 7.42 -33.07
N ASN A 480 -3.38 8.34 -34.02
CA ASN A 480 -2.43 9.39 -34.37
C ASN A 480 -2.59 10.60 -33.43
N PRO A 481 -1.50 11.21 -32.90
CA PRO A 481 -1.60 12.44 -32.12
C PRO A 481 -2.25 13.60 -32.87
N ILE A 482 -3.03 14.41 -32.15
CA ILE A 482 -3.65 15.65 -32.66
C ILE A 482 -3.41 16.82 -31.67
N ASP A 483 -3.16 18.02 -32.19
CA ASP A 483 -2.88 19.26 -31.40
C ASP A 483 -4.06 19.67 -30.48
#